data_AF-A0A059KIS3-F1
#
_entry.id   AF-A0A059KIS3-F1
#
_cell.length_a   1.000
_cell.length_b   1.000
_cell.length_c   1.000
_cell.angle_alpha   90.00
_cell.angle_beta   90.00
_cell.angle_gamma   90.00
#
_symmetry.space_group_name_H-M   'P 1'
#
loop_
_entity.id
_entity.type
_entity.pdbx_description
1 polymer ?
#
loop_
_entity_poly.entity_id
_entity_poly.type
_entity_poly.pdbx_seq_one_letter_code
_entity_poly.pdbx_strand_id
1 'polypeptide(L)'
;MPGRMERMRAERRASGEASFFYREVAFNADAVKVMPGEYFVHSEDLVITTTLGSCIAACLWDRQAAVGGINHFMLPGDGASDDGGRYGSCAMELLINALIKRGATRRTLEAKVFGGAALIAGNGALNVGQRNTSFVLDYLRTEEIPLVSQDVLGPYPRKVCFFPKTGRAMVRRLPPAQREAAIALDQDARRRASASAAGSIDLF
;
A
#
# COMPACT_ATOMS: atom_id res chain seq x y z
N MET A 1 -1.64 -24.94 -21.50
CA MET A 1 -1.30 -23.53 -21.19
C MET A 1 -1.36 -23.37 -19.69
N PRO A 2 -0.31 -22.88 -19.02
CA PRO A 2 -0.32 -22.69 -17.57
C PRO A 2 -1.42 -21.72 -17.15
N GLY A 3 -2.03 -21.97 -15.99
CA GLY A 3 -3.06 -21.13 -15.41
C GLY A 3 -2.55 -19.71 -15.12
N ARG A 4 -3.43 -18.71 -14.99
CA ARG A 4 -3.02 -17.31 -14.73
C ARG A 4 -2.08 -17.20 -13.52
N MET A 5 -2.45 -17.84 -12.41
CA MET A 5 -1.66 -17.83 -11.17
C MET A 5 -0.27 -18.45 -11.33
N GLU A 6 -0.12 -19.47 -12.16
CA GLU A 6 1.19 -20.08 -12.44
C GLU A 6 2.08 -19.11 -13.21
N ARG A 7 1.51 -18.39 -14.19
CA ARG A 7 2.24 -17.34 -14.92
C ARG A 7 2.68 -16.21 -13.99
N MET A 8 1.76 -15.72 -13.15
CA MET A 8 2.07 -14.64 -12.21
C MET A 8 3.14 -15.02 -11.18
N ARG A 9 3.19 -16.29 -10.75
CA ARG A 9 4.23 -16.80 -9.84
C ARG A 9 5.58 -17.02 -10.54
N ALA A 10 5.56 -17.32 -11.84
CA ALA A 10 6.78 -17.56 -12.63
C ALA A 10 7.47 -16.26 -13.11
N GLU A 11 6.73 -15.15 -13.18
CA GLU A 11 7.27 -13.84 -13.56
C GLU A 11 8.31 -13.32 -12.57
N ARG A 12 9.45 -12.85 -13.09
CA ARG A 12 10.46 -12.15 -12.29
C ARG A 12 9.89 -10.81 -11.81
N ARG A 13 9.85 -10.62 -10.49
CA ARG A 13 9.33 -9.41 -9.85
C ARG A 13 10.42 -8.37 -9.65
N ALA A 14 10.05 -7.10 -9.76
CA ALA A 14 10.93 -6.01 -9.39
C ALA A 14 11.13 -5.96 -7.86
N SER A 15 12.18 -5.28 -7.41
CA SER A 15 12.36 -5.05 -5.97
C SER A 15 11.14 -4.34 -5.37
N GLY A 16 10.64 -4.84 -4.23
CA GLY A 16 9.45 -4.33 -3.56
C GLY A 16 8.12 -4.68 -4.23
N GLU A 17 8.09 -5.41 -5.35
CA GLU A 17 6.83 -5.83 -5.97
C GLU A 17 6.29 -7.09 -5.27
N ALA A 18 5.02 -7.04 -4.86
CA ALA A 18 4.38 -8.12 -4.11
C ALA A 18 4.36 -9.45 -4.88
N SER A 19 4.62 -10.54 -4.17
CA SER A 19 4.74 -11.89 -4.74
C SER A 19 3.86 -12.95 -4.06
N PHE A 20 3.08 -12.57 -3.04
CA PHE A 20 2.20 -13.49 -2.33
C PHE A 20 0.84 -13.61 -3.04
N PHE A 21 0.75 -14.55 -3.97
CA PHE A 21 -0.46 -14.85 -4.73
C PHE A 21 -1.32 -15.93 -4.03
N TYR A 22 -2.64 -15.78 -4.07
CA TYR A 22 -3.60 -16.74 -3.52
C TYR A 22 -4.99 -16.61 -4.19
N ARG A 23 -5.93 -17.49 -3.84
CA ARG A 23 -7.32 -17.41 -4.29
C ARG A 23 -8.18 -16.69 -3.23
N GLU A 24 -8.77 -15.55 -3.57
CA GLU A 24 -9.67 -14.83 -2.68
C GLU A 24 -11.11 -15.33 -2.87
N VAL A 25 -11.53 -16.19 -1.95
CA VAL A 25 -12.82 -16.89 -1.99
C VAL A 25 -13.98 -15.90 -2.00
N ALA A 26 -13.89 -14.80 -1.24
CA ALA A 26 -14.96 -13.81 -1.13
C ALA A 26 -15.34 -13.14 -2.46
N PHE A 27 -14.41 -13.09 -3.41
CA PHE A 27 -14.65 -12.52 -4.74
C PHE A 27 -14.62 -13.55 -5.86
N ASN A 28 -14.37 -14.83 -5.52
CA ASN A 28 -14.07 -15.87 -6.50
C ASN A 28 -13.04 -15.36 -7.53
N ALA A 29 -11.95 -14.74 -7.04
CA ALA A 29 -10.95 -14.05 -7.86
C ALA A 29 -9.52 -14.43 -7.46
N ASP A 30 -8.61 -14.32 -8.42
CA ASP A 30 -7.18 -14.41 -8.16
C ASP A 30 -6.75 -13.18 -7.40
N ALA A 31 -5.84 -13.34 -6.45
CA ALA A 31 -5.45 -12.26 -5.57
C ALA A 31 -3.96 -12.24 -5.30
N VAL A 32 -3.47 -11.05 -4.99
CA VAL A 32 -2.12 -10.79 -4.50
C VAL A 32 -2.21 -9.98 -3.23
N LYS A 33 -1.49 -10.42 -2.20
CA LYS A 33 -1.41 -9.71 -0.93
C LYS A 33 -0.19 -8.80 -0.96
N VAL A 34 -0.40 -7.51 -0.73
CA VAL A 34 0.66 -6.50 -0.58
C VAL A 34 1.00 -6.37 0.89
N MET A 35 2.23 -6.72 1.23
CA MET A 35 2.80 -6.64 2.58
C MET A 35 3.42 -5.25 2.83
N PRO A 36 3.70 -4.89 4.09
CA PRO A 36 4.36 -3.61 4.39
C PRO A 36 5.68 -3.47 3.65
N GLY A 37 5.88 -2.33 2.97
CA GLY A 37 7.05 -2.04 2.14
C GLY A 37 6.89 -2.47 0.68
N GLU A 38 5.81 -3.16 0.32
CA GLU A 38 5.57 -3.64 -1.03
C GLU A 38 4.60 -2.73 -1.82
N TYR A 39 4.63 -2.88 -3.13
CA TYR A 39 3.63 -2.37 -4.06
C TYR A 39 3.22 -3.43 -5.08
N PHE A 40 2.11 -3.21 -5.76
CA PHE A 40 1.71 -4.06 -6.89
C PHE A 40 0.89 -3.27 -7.91
N VAL A 41 1.11 -3.55 -9.19
CA VAL A 41 0.40 -2.93 -10.32
C VAL A 41 -0.10 -3.98 -11.30
N HIS A 42 -1.32 -3.82 -11.82
CA HIS A 42 -1.84 -4.70 -12.86
C HIS A 42 -2.95 -4.01 -13.67
N SER A 43 -3.32 -4.62 -14.80
CA SER A 43 -4.45 -4.21 -15.65
C SER A 43 -5.48 -5.34 -15.86
N GLU A 44 -5.32 -6.48 -15.18
CA GLU A 44 -6.22 -7.63 -15.33
C GLU A 44 -7.19 -7.74 -14.16
N ASP A 45 -8.22 -8.58 -14.34
CA ASP A 45 -9.25 -8.83 -13.35
C ASP A 45 -8.73 -9.77 -12.25
N LEU A 46 -8.17 -9.15 -11.21
CA LEU A 46 -7.69 -9.76 -9.98
C LEU A 46 -7.94 -8.79 -8.82
N VAL A 47 -7.73 -9.26 -7.59
CA VAL A 47 -7.88 -8.44 -6.38
C VAL A 47 -6.53 -8.25 -5.71
N ILE A 48 -6.14 -7.00 -5.50
CA ILE A 48 -5.00 -6.69 -4.65
C ILE A 48 -5.50 -6.46 -3.23
N THR A 49 -4.94 -7.16 -2.26
CA THR A 49 -5.37 -7.07 -0.86
C THR A 49 -4.26 -6.59 0.06
N THR A 50 -4.65 -5.83 1.08
CA THR A 50 -3.73 -5.49 2.17
C THR A 50 -4.49 -5.25 3.48
N THR A 51 -3.78 -5.37 4.61
CA THR A 51 -4.33 -5.09 5.94
C THR A 51 -3.54 -3.96 6.57
N LEU A 52 -4.25 -2.93 7.01
CA LEU A 52 -3.67 -1.66 7.45
C LEU A 52 -3.98 -1.40 8.94
N GLY A 53 -2.92 -1.12 9.68
CA GLY A 53 -2.95 -0.47 10.99
C GLY A 53 -2.73 1.04 10.82
N SER A 54 -1.64 1.58 11.39
CA SER A 54 -1.25 2.99 11.18
C SER A 54 -0.59 3.24 9.84
N CYS A 55 -0.20 2.18 9.14
CA CYS A 55 0.34 2.23 7.80
C CYS A 55 -0.71 2.79 6.83
N ILE A 56 -0.27 3.24 5.67
CA ILE A 56 -1.14 3.77 4.62
C ILE A 56 -0.97 2.94 3.36
N ALA A 57 -2.08 2.74 2.67
CA ALA A 57 -2.07 2.33 1.28
C ALA A 57 -2.64 3.44 0.40
N ALA A 58 -1.85 3.88 -0.57
CA ALA A 58 -2.34 4.68 -1.69
C ALA A 58 -2.67 3.73 -2.84
N CYS A 59 -3.92 3.78 -3.31
CA CYS A 59 -4.37 3.12 -4.53
C CYS A 59 -4.38 4.16 -5.65
N LEU A 60 -3.59 3.94 -6.68
CA LEU A 60 -3.56 4.79 -7.87
C LEU A 60 -4.18 4.05 -9.05
N TRP A 61 -4.96 4.76 -9.85
CA TRP A 61 -5.62 4.19 -11.01
C TRP A 61 -5.65 5.18 -12.16
N ASP A 62 -5.32 4.70 -13.36
CA ASP A 62 -5.53 5.43 -14.59
C ASP A 62 -6.78 4.88 -15.29
N ARG A 63 -7.80 5.72 -15.41
CA ARG A 63 -9.07 5.35 -16.05
C ARG A 63 -8.93 5.08 -17.55
N GLN A 64 -8.03 5.78 -18.24
CA GLN A 64 -7.85 5.66 -19.68
C GLN A 64 -7.07 4.38 -20.02
N ALA A 65 -5.98 4.13 -19.28
CA ALA A 65 -5.16 2.94 -19.46
C ALA A 65 -5.74 1.68 -18.80
N ALA A 66 -6.79 1.81 -17.98
CA ALA A 66 -7.41 0.74 -17.21
C ALA A 66 -6.39 -0.09 -16.40
N VAL A 67 -5.42 0.62 -15.81
CA VAL A 67 -4.33 0.05 -15.01
C VAL A 67 -4.32 0.72 -13.65
N GLY A 68 -4.09 -0.08 -12.61
CA GLY A 68 -4.06 0.42 -11.25
C GLY A 68 -3.09 -0.37 -10.39
N GLY A 69 -2.79 0.21 -9.24
CA GLY A 69 -1.96 -0.43 -8.25
C GLY A 69 -2.14 0.16 -6.88
N ILE A 70 -1.46 -0.47 -5.93
CA ILE A 70 -1.50 -0.12 -4.52
C ILE A 70 -0.10 -0.27 -3.93
N ASN A 71 0.27 0.64 -3.03
CA ASN A 71 1.44 0.50 -2.18
C ASN A 71 1.01 0.26 -0.72
N HIS A 72 1.97 -0.09 0.13
CA HIS A 72 1.77 -0.17 1.57
C HIS A 72 3.00 0.37 2.30
N PHE A 73 2.98 1.67 2.63
CA PHE A 73 4.09 2.31 3.34
C PHE A 73 3.81 2.46 4.84
N MET A 74 4.87 2.48 5.63
CA MET A 74 4.83 2.45 7.10
C MET A 74 5.21 3.79 7.72
N LEU A 75 6.08 4.56 7.06
CA LEU A 75 6.68 5.78 7.58
C LEU A 75 6.46 6.97 6.63
N PRO A 76 6.33 8.19 7.15
CA PRO A 76 6.15 9.38 6.33
C PRO A 76 7.50 9.87 5.81
N GLY A 77 7.48 10.70 4.75
CA GLY A 77 8.65 11.41 4.27
C GLY A 77 9.61 10.54 3.47
N ASP A 78 10.88 10.94 3.48
CA ASP A 78 11.97 10.33 2.71
C ASP A 78 12.73 9.30 3.54
N GLY A 79 13.02 8.17 2.88
CA GLY A 79 13.97 7.17 3.36
C GLY A 79 15.29 7.28 2.59
N ALA A 80 16.30 6.51 3.01
CA ALA A 80 17.47 6.31 2.16
C ALA A 80 17.04 5.61 0.85
N SER A 81 17.81 5.78 -0.22
CA SER A 81 17.50 5.19 -1.54
C SER A 81 17.33 3.66 -1.51
N ASP A 82 17.90 2.98 -0.52
CA ASP A 82 17.81 1.53 -0.32
C ASP A 82 16.67 1.08 0.63
N ASP A 83 15.97 2.03 1.26
CA ASP A 83 14.87 1.70 2.19
C ASP A 83 13.60 1.19 1.46
N GLY A 84 13.57 1.23 0.13
CA GLY A 84 12.48 0.71 -0.69
C GLY A 84 11.11 1.33 -0.36
N GLY A 85 10.02 0.58 -0.57
CA GLY A 85 8.65 1.06 -0.38
C GLY A 85 8.21 1.28 1.08
N ARG A 86 9.14 1.38 2.03
CA ARG A 86 8.83 1.56 3.47
C ARG A 86 8.41 2.98 3.80
N TYR A 87 9.03 3.95 3.13
CA TYR A 87 8.77 5.38 3.28
C TYR A 87 7.80 5.86 2.21
N GLY A 88 6.96 6.82 2.57
CA GLY A 88 5.89 7.31 1.73
C GLY A 88 6.38 7.83 0.37
N SER A 89 7.47 8.60 0.30
CA SER A 89 7.95 9.15 -0.97
C SER A 89 8.41 8.05 -1.93
N CYS A 90 9.31 7.19 -1.47
CA CYS A 90 9.79 6.05 -2.26
C CYS A 90 8.64 5.11 -2.68
N ALA A 91 7.69 4.82 -1.77
CA ALA A 91 6.54 3.98 -2.08
C ALA A 91 5.61 4.59 -3.14
N MET A 92 5.42 5.91 -3.14
CA MET A 92 4.63 6.62 -4.14
C MET A 92 5.36 6.63 -5.48
N GLU A 93 6.66 6.91 -5.50
CA GLU A 93 7.47 6.89 -6.72
C GLU A 93 7.53 5.52 -7.37
N LEU A 94 7.79 4.46 -6.59
CA LEU A 94 7.80 3.07 -7.08
C LEU A 94 6.46 2.72 -7.74
N LEU A 95 5.35 3.07 -7.09
CA LEU A 95 4.01 2.80 -7.59
C LEU A 95 3.72 3.57 -8.89
N ILE A 96 3.98 4.88 -8.92
CA ILE A 96 3.74 5.74 -10.09
C ILE A 96 4.60 5.28 -11.27
N ASN A 97 5.88 5.01 -11.05
CA ASN A 97 6.78 4.56 -12.10
C ASN A 97 6.37 3.19 -12.66
N ALA A 98 5.90 2.28 -11.79
CA ALA A 98 5.39 0.98 -12.22
C ALA A 98 4.08 1.09 -13.02
N LEU A 99 3.21 2.04 -12.69
CA LEU A 99 2.01 2.34 -13.47
C LEU A 99 2.34 2.92 -14.85
N ILE A 100 3.28 3.87 -14.92
CA ILE A 100 3.72 4.48 -16.19
C ILE A 100 4.33 3.43 -17.11
N LYS A 101 5.16 2.53 -16.57
CA LYS A 101 5.72 1.38 -17.32
C LYS A 101 4.64 0.45 -17.91
N ARG A 102 3.42 0.49 -17.37
CA ARG A 102 2.25 -0.25 -17.85
C ARG A 102 1.27 0.61 -18.66
N GLY A 103 1.69 1.81 -19.08
CA GLY A 103 0.92 2.69 -19.98
C GLY A 103 0.07 3.75 -19.30
N ALA A 104 0.14 3.89 -17.96
CA ALA A 104 -0.52 5.01 -17.28
C ALA A 104 0.16 6.35 -17.59
N THR A 105 -0.60 7.43 -17.52
CA THR A 105 -0.08 8.80 -17.58
C THR A 105 -0.28 9.49 -16.23
N ARG A 106 0.73 10.20 -15.72
CA ARG A 106 0.63 10.89 -14.41
C ARG A 106 -0.60 11.80 -14.30
N ARG A 107 -0.90 12.54 -15.37
CA ARG A 107 -2.01 13.50 -15.45
C ARG A 107 -3.40 12.87 -15.36
N THR A 108 -3.52 11.56 -15.56
CA THR A 108 -4.80 10.82 -15.58
C THR A 108 -4.95 9.90 -14.38
N LEU A 109 -3.99 9.93 -13.44
CA LEU A 109 -4.07 9.17 -12.21
C LEU A 109 -5.10 9.76 -11.26
N GLU A 110 -5.89 8.88 -10.64
CA GLU A 110 -6.74 9.19 -9.51
C GLU A 110 -6.28 8.38 -8.29
N ALA A 111 -6.36 8.98 -7.10
CA ALA A 111 -5.94 8.36 -5.86
C ALA A 111 -7.11 7.99 -4.95
N LYS A 112 -6.98 6.84 -4.28
CA LYS A 112 -7.79 6.47 -3.12
C LYS A 112 -6.88 6.08 -1.96
N VAL A 113 -7.13 6.59 -0.76
CA VAL A 113 -6.21 6.43 0.38
C VAL A 113 -6.90 5.75 1.56
N PHE A 114 -6.23 4.75 2.14
CA PHE A 114 -6.78 3.97 3.24
C PHE A 114 -5.74 3.73 4.33
N GLY A 115 -6.18 3.54 5.58
CA GLY A 115 -5.32 3.13 6.69
C GLY A 115 -5.20 4.17 7.80
N GLY A 116 -3.99 4.38 8.33
CA GLY A 116 -3.72 5.43 9.31
C GLY A 116 -4.40 5.24 10.68
N ALA A 117 -4.85 4.03 11.01
CA ALA A 117 -5.57 3.76 12.24
C ALA A 117 -4.71 3.99 13.50
N ALA A 118 -5.32 4.54 14.54
CA ALA A 118 -4.73 4.69 15.87
C ALA A 118 -5.05 3.44 16.71
N LEU A 119 -4.23 2.40 16.57
CA LEU A 119 -4.52 1.08 17.15
C LEU A 119 -4.27 0.99 18.67
N ILE A 120 -3.34 1.79 19.21
CA ILE A 120 -2.97 1.80 20.63
C ILE A 120 -3.36 3.14 21.24
N ALA A 121 -4.04 3.11 22.40
CA ALA A 121 -4.34 4.31 23.17
C ALA A 121 -3.07 4.78 23.89
N GLY A 122 -2.66 6.03 23.64
CA GLY A 122 -1.46 6.64 24.22
C GLY A 122 -0.72 7.53 23.21
N ASN A 123 0.04 8.51 23.71
CA ASN A 123 0.62 9.60 22.90
C ASN A 123 1.57 9.14 21.77
N GLY A 124 2.08 7.91 21.77
CA GLY A 124 3.04 7.40 20.78
C GLY A 124 2.45 6.87 19.48
N ALA A 125 1.29 6.20 19.52
CA ALA A 125 0.68 5.59 18.31
C ALA A 125 -0.24 6.56 17.55
N LEU A 126 -0.83 7.53 18.25
CA LEU A 126 -1.63 8.61 17.65
C LEU A 126 -0.81 9.43 16.64
N ASN A 127 0.51 9.49 16.77
CA ASN A 127 1.37 10.32 15.92
C ASN A 127 1.69 9.67 14.55
N VAL A 128 1.90 8.35 14.47
CA VAL A 128 2.36 7.72 13.22
C VAL A 128 1.26 7.70 12.15
N GLY A 129 0.07 7.23 12.51
CA GLY A 129 -1.05 7.17 11.56
C GLY A 129 -1.46 8.55 11.03
N GLN A 130 -1.44 9.56 11.92
CA GLN A 130 -1.67 10.96 11.54
C GLN A 130 -0.58 11.48 10.62
N ARG A 131 0.70 11.31 10.96
CA ARG A 131 1.82 11.76 10.11
C ARG A 131 1.81 11.09 8.73
N ASN A 132 1.55 9.79 8.67
CA ASN A 132 1.43 9.06 7.39
C ASN A 132 0.27 9.60 6.54
N THR A 133 -0.86 9.90 7.19
CA THR A 133 -2.04 10.48 6.53
C THR A 133 -1.71 11.88 6.01
N SER A 134 -1.15 12.76 6.83
CA SER A 134 -0.77 14.11 6.40
C SER A 134 0.21 14.05 5.24
N PHE A 135 1.24 13.21 5.34
CA PHE A 135 2.23 13.03 4.27
C PHE A 135 1.59 12.67 2.93
N VAL A 136 0.73 11.64 2.87
CA VAL A 136 0.17 11.20 1.58
C VAL A 136 -0.78 12.24 0.99
N LEU A 137 -1.52 12.96 1.84
CA LEU A 137 -2.41 14.03 1.39
C LEU A 137 -1.62 15.21 0.81
N ASP A 138 -0.53 15.60 1.48
CA ASP A 138 0.36 16.65 1.01
C ASP A 138 1.08 16.22 -0.28
N TYR A 139 1.55 14.98 -0.35
CA TYR A 139 2.18 14.41 -1.55
C TYR A 139 1.23 14.45 -2.75
N LEU A 140 0.00 13.95 -2.60
CA LEU A 140 -1.00 13.93 -3.68
C LEU A 140 -1.36 15.34 -4.15
N ARG A 141 -1.45 16.31 -3.22
CA ARG A 141 -1.69 17.71 -3.56
C ARG A 141 -0.53 18.30 -4.36
N THR A 142 0.70 18.04 -3.94
CA THR A 142 1.92 18.55 -4.61
C THR A 142 2.10 17.95 -6.01
N GLU A 143 1.80 16.66 -6.18
CA GLU A 143 1.87 15.97 -7.48
C GLU A 143 0.62 16.18 -8.35
N GLU A 144 -0.34 17.01 -7.90
CA GLU A 144 -1.60 17.29 -8.59
C GLU A 144 -2.42 16.03 -8.94
N ILE A 145 -2.35 14.98 -8.10
CA ILE A 145 -3.11 13.74 -8.27
C ILE A 145 -4.43 13.85 -7.48
N PRO A 146 -5.60 13.86 -8.15
CA PRO A 146 -6.88 14.00 -7.46
C PRO A 146 -7.16 12.86 -6.48
N LEU A 147 -7.46 13.20 -5.24
CA LEU A 147 -7.94 12.26 -4.23
C LEU A 147 -9.47 12.09 -4.35
N VAL A 148 -9.91 10.97 -4.91
CA VAL A 148 -11.34 10.72 -5.16
C VAL A 148 -12.06 10.00 -4.03
N SER A 149 -11.33 9.37 -3.11
CA SER A 149 -11.90 8.68 -1.95
C SER A 149 -10.86 8.43 -0.86
N GLN A 150 -11.27 8.44 0.41
CA GLN A 150 -10.42 8.04 1.52
C GLN A 150 -11.20 7.40 2.68
N ASP A 151 -10.58 6.44 3.37
CA ASP A 151 -10.98 5.96 4.72
C ASP A 151 -9.72 5.79 5.58
N VAL A 152 -9.35 6.89 6.25
CA VAL A 152 -8.14 7.02 7.05
C VAL A 152 -8.46 7.24 8.53
N LEU A 153 -7.46 7.16 9.41
CA LEU A 153 -7.58 7.42 10.86
C LEU A 153 -8.55 6.48 11.57
N GLY A 154 -9.11 6.88 12.72
CA GLY A 154 -10.01 6.05 13.51
C GLY A 154 -9.33 4.90 14.27
N PRO A 155 -10.08 4.15 15.10
CA PRO A 155 -9.48 3.20 16.04
C PRO A 155 -9.39 1.76 15.49
N TYR A 156 -9.85 1.52 14.25
CA TYR A 156 -10.00 0.18 13.71
C TYR A 156 -9.01 -0.10 12.58
N PRO A 157 -8.34 -1.27 12.58
CA PRO A 157 -7.59 -1.72 11.44
C PRO A 157 -8.54 -2.06 10.27
N ARG A 158 -8.01 -2.04 9.05
CA ARG A 158 -8.81 -2.19 7.83
C ARG A 158 -8.21 -3.22 6.89
N LYS A 159 -9.04 -4.10 6.33
CA LYS A 159 -8.68 -4.85 5.11
C LYS A 159 -9.15 -4.05 3.90
N VAL A 160 -8.23 -3.80 2.98
CA VAL A 160 -8.50 -3.15 1.70
C VAL A 160 -8.41 -4.20 0.59
N CYS A 161 -9.37 -4.16 -0.32
CA CYS A 161 -9.40 -4.95 -1.55
C CYS A 161 -9.54 -3.99 -2.73
N PHE A 162 -8.52 -3.91 -3.57
CA PHE A 162 -8.45 -3.01 -4.71
C PHE A 162 -8.47 -3.79 -6.02
N PHE A 163 -9.25 -3.32 -6.98
CA PHE A 163 -9.46 -3.95 -8.29
C PHE A 163 -8.77 -3.11 -9.36
N PRO A 164 -7.53 -3.45 -9.76
CA PRO A 164 -6.67 -2.54 -10.52
C PRO A 164 -7.17 -2.30 -11.94
N LYS A 165 -7.93 -3.23 -12.52
CA LYS A 165 -8.61 -3.04 -13.82
C LYS A 165 -9.70 -1.95 -13.80
N THR A 166 -10.39 -1.77 -12.67
CA THR A 166 -11.58 -0.90 -12.59
C THR A 166 -11.41 0.30 -11.65
N GLY A 167 -10.32 0.36 -10.90
CA GLY A 167 -10.11 1.38 -9.87
C GLY A 167 -11.03 1.25 -8.65
N ARG A 168 -11.88 0.22 -8.59
CA ARG A 168 -12.78 -0.01 -7.44
C ARG A 168 -11.96 -0.39 -6.21
N ALA A 169 -12.32 0.16 -5.06
CA ALA A 169 -11.77 -0.22 -3.77
C ALA A 169 -12.90 -0.62 -2.82
N MET A 170 -12.69 -1.67 -2.04
CA MET A 170 -13.57 -2.10 -0.98
C MET A 170 -12.79 -2.13 0.33
N VAL A 171 -13.39 -1.59 1.39
CA VAL A 171 -12.76 -1.49 2.70
C VAL A 171 -13.65 -2.15 3.73
N ARG A 172 -13.04 -3.01 4.55
CA ARG A 172 -13.70 -3.60 5.70
C ARG A 172 -12.90 -3.27 6.95
N ARG A 173 -13.51 -2.51 7.86
CA ARG A 173 -13.00 -2.34 9.23
C ARG A 173 -13.05 -3.68 9.94
N LEU A 174 -11.94 -4.08 10.54
CA LEU A 174 -11.82 -5.38 11.19
C LEU A 174 -12.48 -5.35 12.58
N PRO A 175 -13.17 -6.42 12.98
CA PRO A 175 -13.85 -6.49 14.26
C PRO A 175 -12.84 -6.51 15.42
N PRO A 176 -13.27 -6.17 16.65
CA PRO A 176 -12.39 -6.16 17.83
C PRO A 176 -11.57 -7.44 18.03
N ALA A 177 -12.14 -8.62 17.72
CA ALA A 177 -11.46 -9.91 17.83
C ALA A 177 -10.19 -10.03 16.96
N GLN A 178 -10.05 -9.22 15.91
CA GLN A 178 -8.87 -9.20 15.04
C GLN A 178 -7.92 -8.02 15.33
N ARG A 179 -8.26 -7.21 16.35
CA ARG A 179 -7.51 -5.99 16.68
C ARG A 179 -6.11 -6.30 17.21
N GLU A 180 -5.98 -7.29 18.09
CA GLU A 180 -4.67 -7.65 18.69
C GLU A 180 -3.68 -8.15 17.65
N ALA A 181 -4.12 -9.05 16.75
CA ALA A 181 -3.30 -9.53 15.65
C ALA A 181 -2.86 -8.38 14.71
N ALA A 182 -3.75 -7.42 14.45
CA ALA A 182 -3.44 -6.25 13.65
C ALA A 182 -2.45 -5.31 14.36
N ILE A 183 -2.55 -5.14 15.69
CA ILE A 183 -1.58 -4.39 16.50
C ILE A 183 -0.20 -5.05 16.41
N ALA A 184 -0.13 -6.37 16.59
CA ALA A 184 1.14 -7.10 16.54
C ALA A 184 1.81 -6.96 15.17
N LEU A 185 1.04 -7.11 14.09
CA LEU A 185 1.54 -6.93 12.72
C LEU A 185 2.05 -5.50 12.48
N ASP A 186 1.30 -4.50 12.93
CA ASP A 186 1.65 -3.09 12.80
C ASP A 186 2.92 -2.74 13.58
N GLN A 187 3.07 -3.25 14.81
CA GLN A 187 4.28 -3.05 15.62
C GLN A 187 5.52 -3.73 15.01
N ASP A 188 5.38 -4.95 14.51
CA ASP A 188 6.46 -5.68 13.84
C ASP A 188 6.91 -4.97 12.56
N ALA A 189 5.96 -4.55 11.72
CA ALA A 189 6.23 -3.78 10.51
C ALA A 189 7.03 -2.51 10.82
N ARG A 190 6.59 -1.73 11.82
CA ARG A 190 7.30 -0.51 12.25
C ARG A 190 8.70 -0.80 12.78
N ARG A 191 8.87 -1.84 13.60
CA ARG A 191 10.17 -2.20 14.17
C ARG A 191 11.17 -2.55 13.07
N ARG A 192 10.74 -3.31 12.06
CA ARG A 192 11.57 -3.66 10.91
C ARG A 192 11.93 -2.44 10.07
N ALA A 193 10.98 -1.52 9.89
CA ALA A 193 11.23 -0.27 9.17
C ALA A 193 12.22 0.65 9.89
N SER A 194 12.13 0.77 11.22
CA SER A 194 13.08 1.59 12.00
C SER A 194 14.46 0.95 12.15
N ALA A 195 14.54 -0.39 12.19
CA ALA A 195 15.81 -1.10 12.36
C ALA A 195 16.73 -1.01 11.12
N SER A 196 16.17 -0.96 9.91
CA SER A 196 16.97 -0.73 8.70
C SER A 196 17.54 0.68 8.63
N ALA A 197 16.73 1.68 9.02
CA ALA A 197 17.15 3.08 9.03
C ALA A 197 18.28 3.38 10.04
N ALA A 198 18.36 2.62 11.14
CA ALA A 198 19.45 2.76 12.12
C ALA A 198 20.76 2.06 11.68
N GLY A 199 20.70 1.17 10.70
CA GLY A 199 21.86 0.44 10.17
C GLY A 199 22.65 1.20 9.10
N SER A 200 22.14 2.34 8.63
CA SER A 200 22.76 3.19 7.59
C SER A 200 23.45 4.44 8.15
N ILE A 201 23.89 4.41 9.42
CA ILE A 201 24.73 5.47 9.99
C ILE A 201 26.16 5.18 9.51
N ASP A 202 26.58 5.86 8.44
CA ASP A 202 27.99 5.92 8.07
C ASP A 202 28.79 6.52 9.22
N LEU A 203 29.73 5.74 9.76
CA LEU A 203 30.84 6.26 10.55
C LEU A 203 31.75 7.04 9.59
N PHE A 204 31.67 8.37 9.64
CA PHE A 204 32.75 9.25 9.20
C PHE A 204 33.30 10.01 10.40
#